data_AF-A0A9X0CID0-F1
#
_entry.id   AF-A0A9X0CID0-F1
#
_cell.length_a   1.000
_cell.length_b   1.000
_cell.length_c   1.000
_cell.angle_alpha   90.00
_cell.angle_beta   90.00
_cell.angle_gamma   90.00
#
_symmetry.space_group_name_H-M   'P 1'
#
loop_
_entity.id
_entity.type
_entity.pdbx_description
1 polymer ?
#
loop_
_entity_poly.entity_id
_entity_poly.type
_entity_poly.pdbx_seq_one_letter_code
_entity_poly.pdbx_strand_id
1 'polypeptide(L)'
;MWNFLSPIALFASVKVGRYHELLPVAIQMDFRPDSKVYTPKDGDNWLIAKLNVQVTDIGYAQIVEHLAKCHYLMEPFCVSLKRTLPPMHPLNQILKYHCREVIVPNTFGTPRIGERK
;
A
#
# COMPACT_ATOMS: atom_id res chain seq x y z
N MET A 1 -13.45 16.73 -10.15
CA MET A 1 -12.74 15.49 -9.78
C MET A 1 -11.63 15.90 -8.82
N TRP A 2 -11.48 15.27 -7.66
CA TRP A 2 -10.39 15.58 -6.71
C TRP A 2 -9.06 15.22 -7.38
N ASN A 3 -8.09 16.13 -7.40
CA ASN A 3 -6.75 15.82 -7.89
C ASN A 3 -6.08 14.82 -6.93
N PHE A 4 -5.42 13.81 -7.47
CA PHE A 4 -4.54 12.95 -6.67
C PHE A 4 -3.35 13.78 -6.18
N LEU A 5 -3.13 13.81 -4.88
CA LEU A 5 -2.03 14.54 -4.24
C LEU A 5 -0.98 13.58 -3.70
N SER A 6 0.23 14.08 -3.52
CA SER A 6 1.33 13.33 -2.90
C SER A 6 1.77 14.03 -1.60
N PRO A 7 1.02 13.86 -0.49
CA PRO A 7 1.30 14.57 0.74
C PRO A 7 2.58 14.08 1.42
N ILE A 8 3.22 14.98 2.17
CA ILE A 8 4.38 14.67 3.00
C ILE A 8 3.98 14.90 4.47
N ALA A 9 4.02 13.85 5.28
CA ALA A 9 3.66 13.91 6.70
C ALA A 9 4.91 13.80 7.57
N LEU A 10 5.09 14.76 8.49
CA LEU A 10 6.14 14.74 9.50
C LEU A 10 5.57 14.24 10.82
N PHE A 11 6.28 13.30 11.44
CA PHE A 11 5.94 12.75 12.75
C PHE A 11 7.05 12.99 13.76
N ALA A 12 6.67 13.16 15.02
CA ALA A 12 7.60 13.25 16.14
C ALA A 12 7.32 12.14 17.15
N SER A 13 8.38 11.56 17.71
CA SER A 13 8.27 10.68 18.87
C SER A 13 8.16 11.55 20.13
N VAL A 14 7.03 11.47 20.82
CA VAL A 14 6.73 12.30 21.99
C VAL A 14 6.52 11.41 23.20
N LYS A 15 7.14 11.75 24.32
CA LYS A 15 6.96 11.02 25.57
C LYS A 15 5.57 11.30 26.16
N VAL A 16 4.73 10.27 26.22
CA VAL A 16 3.40 10.29 26.83
C VAL A 16 3.43 9.33 28.03
N GLY A 17 3.57 9.90 29.23
CA GLY A 17 3.75 9.13 30.46
C GLY A 17 5.04 8.30 30.44
N ARG A 18 4.91 6.96 30.44
CA ARG A 18 6.04 6.01 30.42
C ARG A 18 6.46 5.56 29.01
N TYR A 19 5.66 5.86 27.99
CA TYR A 19 5.90 5.39 26.62
C TYR A 19 6.16 6.57 25.69
N HIS A 20 6.63 6.27 24.49
CA HIS A 20 6.70 7.23 23.40
C HIS A 20 5.61 6.93 22.39
N GLU A 21 4.92 7.96 21.93
CA GLU A 21 3.92 7.89 20.88
C GLU A 21 4.42 8.65 19.65
N LEU A 22 4.06 8.15 18.46
CA LEU A 22 4.36 8.80 17.20
C LEU A 22 3.20 9.73 16.84
N LEU A 23 3.43 11.05 16.94
CA LEU A 23 2.40 12.06 16.70
C LEU A 23 2.66 12.82 15.39
N PRO A 24 1.64 13.01 14.53
CA PRO A 24 1.77 13.86 13.35
C PRO A 24 1.87 15.33 13.76
N VAL A 25 2.92 16.01 13.31
CA VAL A 25 3.21 17.41 13.69
C VAL A 25 2.99 18.40 12.56
N ALA A 26 3.17 17.98 11.31
CA ALA A 26 2.93 18.80 10.13
C ALA A 26 2.62 17.92 8.92
N ILE A 27 1.74 18.39 8.02
CA ILE A 27 1.41 17.72 6.77
C ILE A 27 1.47 18.77 5.65
N GLN A 28 2.34 18.56 4.67
CA GLN A 28 2.36 19.28 3.41
C GLN A 28 1.37 18.60 2.44
N MET A 29 0.45 19.36 1.86
CA MET A 29 -0.68 18.78 1.11
C MET A 29 -0.28 18.10 -0.22
N ASP A 30 0.88 18.44 -0.76
CA ASP A 30 1.40 17.87 -2.02
C ASP A 30 2.92 17.92 -2.01
N PHE A 31 3.60 17.17 -2.87
CA PHE A 31 5.06 17.05 -2.87
C PHE A 31 5.77 18.35 -3.25
N ARG A 32 5.02 19.30 -3.84
CA ARG A 32 5.54 20.59 -4.31
C ARG A 32 5.91 21.51 -3.14
N PRO A 33 7.08 22.17 -3.17
CA PRO A 33 7.55 23.01 -2.06
C PRO A 33 6.64 24.19 -1.68
N ASP A 34 5.81 24.67 -2.59
CA ASP A 34 4.85 25.76 -2.39
C ASP A 34 3.49 25.28 -1.85
N SER A 35 3.32 23.98 -1.67
CA SER A 35 2.09 23.40 -1.15
C SER A 35 1.87 23.76 0.31
N LYS A 36 0.61 23.99 0.68
CA LYS A 36 0.23 24.39 2.05
C LYS A 36 0.65 23.32 3.05
N VAL A 37 1.24 23.77 4.15
CA VAL A 37 1.54 22.94 5.31
C VAL A 37 0.52 23.25 6.40
N TYR A 38 -0.13 22.20 6.89
CA TYR A 38 -1.04 22.28 8.02
C TYR A 38 -0.46 21.55 9.22
N THR A 39 -0.85 22.00 10.40
CA THR A 39 -0.42 21.56 11.72
C THR A 39 -1.65 21.35 12.61
N PRO A 40 -1.52 20.73 13.80
CA PRO A 40 -2.63 20.60 14.74
C PRO A 40 -3.30 21.91 15.16
N LYS A 41 -2.66 23.07 14.92
CA LYS A 41 -3.19 24.39 15.26
C LYS A 41 -4.15 24.95 14.20
N ASP A 42 -4.26 24.31 13.04
CA ASP A 42 -5.00 24.84 11.87
C ASP A 42 -6.49 24.40 11.82
N GLY A 43 -7.04 23.93 12.94
CA GLY A 43 -8.47 23.59 13.06
C GLY A 43 -8.93 22.54 12.05
N ASP A 44 -10.04 22.81 11.34
CA ASP A 44 -10.61 21.87 10.37
C ASP A 44 -9.67 21.55 9.19
N ASN A 45 -8.76 22.48 8.85
CA ASN A 45 -7.76 22.23 7.82
C ASN A 45 -6.80 21.09 8.22
N TRP A 46 -6.55 20.90 9.52
CA TRP A 46 -5.76 19.77 10.01
C TRP A 46 -6.46 18.44 9.76
N LEU A 47 -7.77 18.38 9.94
CA LEU A 47 -8.55 17.18 9.64
C LEU A 47 -8.50 16.85 8.15
N ILE A 48 -8.66 17.85 7.28
CA ILE A 48 -8.54 17.68 5.83
C ILE A 48 -7.13 17.19 5.44
N ALA A 49 -6.08 17.73 6.06
CA ALA A 49 -4.70 17.31 5.81
C ALA A 49 -4.46 15.84 6.17
N LYS A 50 -4.98 15.40 7.33
CA LYS A 50 -4.91 13.99 7.73
C LYS A 50 -5.71 13.08 6.79
N LEU A 51 -6.89 13.51 6.34
CA LEU A 51 -7.69 12.76 5.36
C LEU A 51 -6.95 12.59 4.04
N ASN A 52 -6.27 13.63 3.57
CA ASN A 52 -5.43 13.56 2.38
C ASN A 52 -4.33 12.48 2.51
N VAL A 53 -3.60 12.48 3.63
CA VAL A 53 -2.60 11.46 3.93
C VAL A 53 -3.22 10.06 3.94
N GLN A 54 -4.36 9.88 4.62
CA GLN A 54 -5.03 8.57 4.72
C GLN A 54 -5.52 8.05 3.37
N VAL A 55 -6.09 8.90 2.52
CA VAL A 55 -6.56 8.52 1.18
C VAL A 55 -5.39 8.17 0.25
N THR A 56 -4.27 8.91 0.33
CA THR A 56 -3.08 8.54 -0.44
C THR A 56 -2.44 7.25 0.08
N ASP A 57 -2.37 7.07 1.39
CA ASP A 57 -1.80 5.87 2.02
C ASP A 57 -2.58 4.60 1.67
N ILE A 58 -3.92 4.63 1.73
CA ILE A 58 -4.73 3.47 1.31
C ILE A 58 -4.55 3.16 -0.17
N GLY A 59 -4.43 4.17 -1.04
CA GLY A 59 -4.17 3.98 -2.45
C GLY A 59 -2.81 3.28 -2.68
N TYR A 60 -1.76 3.76 -2.01
CA TYR A 60 -0.43 3.16 -2.09
C TYR A 60 -0.40 1.75 -1.49
N ALA A 61 -0.97 1.56 -0.30
CA ALA A 61 -1.01 0.28 0.38
C ALA A 61 -1.76 -0.79 -0.44
N GLN A 62 -2.89 -0.44 -1.06
CA GLN A 62 -3.67 -1.41 -1.83
C GLN A 62 -3.04 -1.70 -3.20
N ILE A 63 -2.54 -0.69 -3.91
CA ILE A 63 -2.01 -0.89 -5.27
C ILE A 63 -0.58 -1.42 -5.23
N VAL A 64 0.28 -0.81 -4.42
CA VAL A 64 1.72 -1.11 -4.41
C VAL A 64 2.03 -2.24 -3.42
N GLU A 65 1.73 -2.05 -2.15
CA GLU A 65 2.13 -3.04 -1.13
C GLU A 65 1.32 -4.34 -1.24
N HIS A 66 0.02 -4.25 -1.49
CA HIS A 66 -0.84 -5.42 -1.55
C HIS A 66 -0.89 -6.03 -2.96
N LEU A 67 -1.46 -5.32 -3.94
CA LEU A 67 -1.68 -5.89 -5.27
C LEU A 67 -0.36 -6.18 -6.01
N ALA A 68 0.54 -5.21 -6.12
CA ALA A 68 1.78 -5.40 -6.87
C ALA A 68 2.77 -6.32 -6.16
N LYS A 69 3.11 -6.04 -4.90
CA LYS A 69 4.18 -6.76 -4.19
C LYS A 69 3.76 -8.12 -3.62
N CYS A 70 2.49 -8.33 -3.29
CA CYS A 70 2.05 -9.66 -2.84
C CYS A 70 1.53 -10.49 -4.01
N HIS A 71 0.54 -9.98 -4.73
CA HIS A 71 -0.16 -10.80 -5.72
C HIS A 71 0.59 -10.92 -7.04
N TYR A 72 0.92 -9.80 -7.70
CA TYR A 72 1.59 -9.85 -9.00
C TYR A 72 3.04 -10.33 -8.93
N LEU A 73 3.74 -10.03 -7.84
CA LEU A 73 5.09 -10.53 -7.66
C LEU A 73 5.11 -12.07 -7.53
N MET A 74 4.16 -12.66 -6.78
CA MET A 74 4.17 -14.10 -6.50
C MET A 74 3.64 -14.96 -7.65
N GLU A 75 2.72 -14.44 -8.45
CA GLU A 75 2.06 -15.23 -9.51
C GLU A 75 3.03 -15.83 -10.53
N PRO A 76 4.02 -15.11 -11.11
CA PRO A 76 4.99 -15.68 -12.03
C PRO A 76 5.75 -16.88 -11.45
N PHE A 77 6.18 -16.80 -10.18
CA PHE A 77 6.85 -17.92 -9.52
C PHE A 77 5.94 -19.15 -9.42
N CYS A 78 4.67 -18.95 -9.06
CA CYS A 78 3.70 -20.02 -8.95
C CYS A 78 3.30 -20.62 -10.31
N VAL A 79 3.23 -19.80 -11.35
CA VAL A 79 3.01 -20.25 -12.72
C VAL A 79 4.22 -21.07 -13.22
N SER A 80 5.45 -20.59 -13.01
CA SER A 80 6.67 -21.34 -13.35
C SER A 80 6.72 -22.67 -12.59
N LEU A 81 6.50 -22.67 -11.28
CA LEU A 81 6.46 -23.88 -10.45
C LEU A 81 5.54 -24.95 -11.04
N LYS A 82 4.31 -24.57 -11.40
CA LYS A 82 3.33 -25.51 -11.97
C LYS A 82 3.66 -25.98 -13.39
N ARG A 83 4.35 -25.17 -14.18
CA ARG A 83 4.63 -25.46 -15.60
C ARG A 83 5.94 -26.18 -15.83
N THR A 84 6.94 -25.98 -14.97
CA THR A 84 8.32 -26.43 -15.25
C THR A 84 8.89 -27.37 -14.20
N LEU A 85 8.29 -27.50 -13.02
CA LEU A 85 8.79 -28.36 -11.95
C LEU A 85 7.87 -29.55 -11.72
N PRO A 86 8.33 -30.80 -11.98
CA PRO A 86 7.55 -32.01 -11.75
C PRO A 86 7.07 -32.12 -10.29
N PRO A 87 5.95 -32.82 -10.02
CA PRO A 87 5.44 -32.97 -8.66
C PRO A 87 6.48 -33.50 -7.67
N MET A 88 7.33 -34.45 -8.06
CA MET A 88 8.37 -35.01 -7.18
C MET A 88 9.61 -34.12 -7.00
N HIS A 89 9.71 -33.00 -7.71
CA HIS A 89 10.84 -32.10 -7.57
C HIS A 89 10.85 -31.48 -6.16
N PRO A 90 11.99 -31.44 -5.43
CA PRO A 90 12.03 -30.92 -4.06
C PRO A 90 11.48 -29.50 -3.92
N LEU A 91 11.81 -28.61 -4.86
CA LEU A 91 11.25 -27.24 -4.88
C LEU A 91 9.72 -27.22 -5.09
N ASN A 92 9.15 -28.16 -5.87
CA ASN A 92 7.70 -28.28 -6.01
C ASN A 92 7.07 -28.68 -4.67
N GLN A 93 7.64 -29.68 -4.00
CA GLN A 93 7.15 -30.15 -2.70
C GLN A 93 7.15 -29.05 -1.63
N ILE A 94 8.16 -28.20 -1.61
CA ILE A 94 8.26 -27.06 -0.67
C ILE A 94 7.25 -25.98 -1.02
N LEU A 95 7.17 -25.57 -2.29
CA LEU A 95 6.45 -24.34 -2.69
C LEU A 95 4.97 -24.56 -3.04
N LYS A 96 4.53 -25.79 -3.32
CA LYS A 96 3.16 -26.07 -3.80
C LYS A 96 2.05 -25.54 -2.88
N TYR A 97 2.29 -25.47 -1.56
CA TYR A 97 1.31 -24.93 -0.61
C TYR A 97 1.39 -23.41 -0.47
N HIS A 98 2.56 -22.80 -0.68
CA HIS A 98 2.71 -21.34 -0.74
C HIS A 98 2.09 -20.75 -2.01
N CYS A 99 1.99 -21.55 -3.07
CA CYS A 99 1.35 -21.18 -4.33
C CYS A 99 -0.12 -21.59 -4.42
N ARG A 100 -0.69 -22.13 -3.34
CA ARG A 100 -2.14 -22.43 -3.29
C ARG A 100 -2.89 -21.11 -3.36
N GLU A 101 -3.86 -21.04 -4.27
CA GLU A 101 -4.77 -19.91 -4.45
C GLU A 101 -4.15 -18.56 -4.87
N VAL A 102 -2.83 -18.43 -5.06
CA VAL A 102 -2.19 -17.18 -5.54
C VAL A 102 -2.72 -16.72 -6.90
N ILE A 103 -3.00 -17.65 -7.81
CA ILE A 103 -3.41 -17.35 -9.20
C ILE A 103 -4.88 -16.87 -9.29
N VAL A 104 -5.73 -17.30 -8.35
CA VAL A 104 -7.19 -17.08 -8.41
C VAL A 104 -7.54 -15.60 -8.25
N PRO A 105 -7.03 -14.87 -7.23
CA PRO A 105 -7.22 -13.43 -7.09
C PRO A 105 -6.81 -12.63 -8.33
N ASN A 106 -5.70 -12.99 -8.99
CA ASN A 106 -5.24 -12.26 -10.17
C ASN A 106 -6.11 -12.54 -11.39
N THR A 107 -6.51 -13.80 -11.58
CA THR A 107 -7.38 -14.18 -12.70
C THR A 107 -8.74 -13.47 -12.65
N PHE A 108 -9.33 -13.33 -11.46
CA PHE A 108 -10.68 -12.74 -11.32
C PHE A 108 -10.70 -11.27 -10.89
N GLY A 109 -9.64 -10.80 -10.22
CA GLY A 109 -9.53 -9.45 -9.69
C GLY A 109 -8.94 -8.46 -10.68
N THR A 110 -7.88 -8.85 -11.40
CA THR A 110 -7.17 -7.95 -12.33
C THR A 110 -8.07 -7.39 -13.44
N PRO A 111 -8.93 -8.17 -14.12
CA PRO A 111 -9.82 -7.60 -15.13
C PRO A 111 -10.75 -6.54 -14.55
N ARG A 112 -11.29 -6.79 -13.34
CA ARG A 112 -12.24 -5.86 -12.70
C ARG A 112 -11.60 -4.59 -12.15
N ILE A 113 -10.31 -4.63 -11.81
CA ILE A 113 -9.55 -3.49 -11.28
C ILE A 113 -8.91 -2.68 -12.42
N GLY A 114 -8.52 -3.34 -13.52
CA GLY A 114 -7.82 -2.73 -14.66
C GLY A 114 -8.72 -2.27 -15.81
N GLU A 115 -9.98 -2.70 -15.87
CA GLU A 115 -10.92 -2.22 -16.88
C GLU A 115 -11.30 -0.75 -16.63
N ARG A 116 -11.09 0.09 -17.65
CA ARG A 116 -11.65 1.45 -17.66
C ARG A 116 -13.17 1.33 -17.81
N LYS A 117 -13.92 1.85 -16.85
CA LYS A 117 -15.31 2.23 -17.07
C LYS A 117 -15.39 3.50 -17.91
#